data_AF-A0A934FRK8-F1
#
_entry.id   AF-A0A934FRK8-F1
#
_cell.length_a   1.000
_cell.length_b   1.000
_cell.length_c   1.000
_cell.angle_alpha   90.00
_cell.angle_beta   90.00
_cell.angle_gamma   90.00
#
_symmetry.space_group_name_H-M   'P 1'
#
loop_
_entity.id
_entity.type
_entity.pdbx_description
1 polymer ?
#
loop_
_entity_poly.entity_id
_entity_poly.type
_entity_poly.pdbx_seq_one_letter_code
_entity_poly.pdbx_strand_id
1 'polypeptide(L)'
;MEAVVSDGATPPSLRAKVFARDAHSCRNCASKRGLHAHHVVWRSRGGLTALANLVTLCARCHGLVHEGFLDVEVAQCAAAPGGVTFVLMSTSSQGGRPLVAPPGPR
;
A
#
# COMPACT_ATOMS: atom_id res chain seq x y z
N MET A 1 -1.33 25.86 14.32
CA MET A 1 -1.80 24.71 15.11
C MET A 1 -2.23 23.63 14.12
N GLU A 2 -1.34 22.71 13.78
CA GLU A 2 -1.69 21.56 12.93
C GLU A 2 -2.44 20.56 13.81
N ALA A 3 -3.69 20.26 13.45
CA ALA A 3 -4.52 19.33 14.20
C ALA A 3 -3.85 17.95 14.24
N VAL A 4 -3.47 17.49 15.43
CA VAL A 4 -3.16 16.07 15.66
C VAL A 4 -4.45 15.29 15.45
N VAL A 5 -4.63 14.77 14.24
CA VAL A 5 -5.78 13.93 13.89
C VAL A 5 -5.65 12.63 14.66
N SER A 6 -6.49 12.42 15.66
CA SER A 6 -6.55 11.17 16.43
C SER A 6 -6.82 10.00 15.48
N ASP A 7 -5.96 8.97 15.51
CA ASP A 7 -6.02 7.82 14.60
C ASP A 7 -7.27 6.93 14.83
N GLY A 8 -8.36 7.30 14.16
CA GLY A 8 -9.60 6.53 14.10
C GLY A 8 -9.65 5.50 12.97
N ALA A 9 -10.85 5.00 12.67
CA ALA A 9 -11.09 4.22 11.45
C ALA A 9 -10.89 5.09 10.20
N THR A 10 -10.37 4.51 9.12
CA THR A 10 -10.21 5.22 7.84
C THR A 10 -11.57 5.76 7.37
N PRO A 11 -11.76 7.09 7.28
CA PRO A 11 -13.06 7.64 6.93
C PRO A 11 -13.44 7.27 5.48
N PRO A 12 -14.74 7.05 5.19
CA PRO A 12 -15.18 6.62 3.86
C PRO A 12 -14.72 7.55 2.73
N SER A 13 -14.72 8.86 2.97
CA SER A 13 -14.25 9.87 2.02
C SER A 13 -12.76 9.75 1.72
N LEU A 14 -11.93 9.47 2.72
CA LEU A 14 -10.50 9.24 2.53
C LEU A 14 -10.25 7.93 1.80
N ARG A 15 -10.98 6.86 2.15
CA ARG A 15 -10.93 5.58 1.46
C ARG A 15 -11.27 5.73 -0.03
N ALA A 16 -12.31 6.49 -0.37
CA ALA A 16 -12.67 6.77 -1.76
C ALA A 16 -11.55 7.51 -2.51
N LYS A 17 -10.90 8.50 -1.88
CA LYS A 17 -9.75 9.21 -2.47
C LYS A 17 -8.56 8.29 -2.72
N VAL A 18 -8.25 7.38 -1.79
CA VAL A 18 -7.19 6.39 -1.93
C VAL A 18 -7.48 5.45 -3.10
N PHE A 19 -8.71 4.96 -3.21
CA PHE A 19 -9.12 4.09 -4.32
C PHE A 19 -9.09 4.82 -5.67
N ALA A 20 -9.52 6.08 -5.71
CA ALA A 20 -9.44 6.90 -6.93
C ALA A 20 -7.99 7.11 -7.39
N ARG A 21 -7.09 7.47 -6.47
CA ARG A 21 -5.64 7.61 -6.74
C ARG A 21 -5.05 6.32 -7.31
N ASP A 22 -5.48 5.19 -6.76
CA ASP A 22 -4.96 3.86 -7.09
C ASP A 22 -5.72 3.21 -8.27
N ALA A 23 -6.52 3.99 -9.01
CA ALA A 23 -7.32 3.54 -10.15
C ALA A 23 -8.22 2.32 -9.84
N HIS A 24 -8.76 2.27 -8.61
CA HIS A 24 -9.58 1.19 -8.10
C HIS A 24 -8.94 -0.19 -8.32
N SER A 25 -7.63 -0.27 -8.14
CA SER A 25 -6.84 -1.47 -8.42
C SER A 25 -5.80 -1.67 -7.32
N CYS A 26 -5.54 -2.93 -6.99
CA CYS A 26 -4.48 -3.31 -6.07
C CYS A 26 -3.14 -2.78 -6.59
N ARG A 27 -2.41 -2.04 -5.76
CA ARG A 27 -1.13 -1.44 -6.14
C ARG A 27 0.00 -2.46 -6.31
N ASN A 28 -0.16 -3.68 -5.77
CA ASN A 28 0.79 -4.78 -5.94
C ASN A 28 0.49 -5.66 -7.16
N CYS A 29 -0.75 -6.13 -7.32
CA CYS A 29 -1.10 -7.15 -8.32
C CYS A 29 -2.14 -6.72 -9.36
N ALA A 30 -2.55 -5.43 -9.37
CA ALA A 30 -3.55 -4.85 -10.26
C ALA A 30 -4.98 -5.45 -10.18
N SER A 31 -5.27 -6.37 -9.25
CA SER A 31 -6.63 -6.89 -9.03
C SER A 31 -7.60 -5.78 -8.63
N LYS A 32 -8.81 -5.80 -9.20
CA LYS A 32 -9.90 -4.84 -8.90
C LYS A 32 -10.93 -5.35 -7.88
N ARG A 33 -10.75 -6.57 -7.36
CA ARG A 33 -11.71 -7.23 -6.47
C ARG A 33 -11.23 -7.22 -5.01
N GLY A 34 -12.18 -7.06 -4.09
CA GLY A 34 -11.95 -7.12 -2.64
C GLY A 34 -10.91 -6.10 -2.19
N LEU A 35 -11.13 -4.82 -2.48
CA LEU A 35 -10.17 -3.74 -2.22
C LEU A 35 -10.29 -3.17 -0.81
N HIS A 36 -9.13 -3.01 -0.17
CA HIS A 36 -8.95 -2.47 1.17
C HIS A 36 -7.91 -1.36 1.14
N ALA A 37 -8.10 -0.34 1.98
CA ALA A 37 -7.08 0.68 2.23
C ALA A 37 -6.21 0.19 3.40
N HIS A 38 -4.92 0.01 3.14
CA HIS A 38 -3.93 -0.49 4.09
C HIS A 38 -2.98 0.63 4.51
N HIS A 39 -2.61 0.66 5.79
CA HIS A 39 -1.64 1.63 6.33
C HIS A 39 -0.21 1.17 6.03
N VAL A 40 0.55 1.94 5.27
CA VAL A 40 1.96 1.63 4.93
C VAL A 40 2.83 1.65 6.19
N VAL A 41 2.77 2.74 6.93
CA VAL A 41 3.20 2.79 8.33
C VAL A 41 2.02 2.36 9.18
N TRP A 42 2.17 1.21 9.83
CA TRP A 42 1.15 0.63 10.70
C TRP A 42 0.65 1.62 11.77
N ARG A 43 -0.67 1.64 12.02
CA ARG A 43 -1.26 2.42 13.12
C ARG A 43 -0.64 2.10 14.48
N SER A 44 -0.34 0.82 14.73
CA SER A 44 0.35 0.38 15.96
C SER A 44 1.76 0.94 16.12
N ARG A 45 2.36 1.43 15.02
CA ARG A 45 3.68 2.08 14.99
C ARG A 45 3.57 3.61 14.84
N GLY A 46 2.40 4.19 15.13
CA GLY A 46 2.16 5.63 15.05
C GLY A 46 1.90 6.16 13.64
N GLY A 47 1.60 5.28 12.68
CA GLY A 47 1.26 5.69 11.32
C GLY A 47 -0.12 6.34 11.22
N LEU A 48 -0.14 7.60 10.79
CA LEU A 48 -1.36 8.40 10.66
C LEU A 48 -2.30 7.86 9.58
N THR A 49 -3.59 8.04 9.80
CA THR A 49 -4.65 7.79 8.81
C THR A 49 -4.71 8.94 7.80
N ALA A 50 -3.73 8.96 6.90
CA ALA A 50 -3.55 10.00 5.89
C ALA A 50 -3.49 9.39 4.48
N LEU A 51 -3.84 10.19 3.46
CA LEU A 51 -3.82 9.73 2.07
C LEU A 51 -2.44 9.22 1.64
N ALA A 52 -1.38 9.88 2.11
CA ALA A 52 0.01 9.50 1.83
C ALA A 52 0.44 8.19 2.52
N ASN A 53 -0.21 7.83 3.64
CA ASN A 53 0.11 6.62 4.40
C ASN A 53 -0.85 5.45 4.10
N LEU A 54 -1.77 5.61 3.15
CA LEU A 54 -2.72 4.58 2.78
C LEU A 54 -2.47 4.09 1.36
N VAL A 55 -2.64 2.78 1.15
CA VAL A 55 -2.47 2.12 -0.15
C VAL A 55 -3.61 1.13 -0.42
N THR A 56 -4.06 1.02 -1.67
CA THR A 56 -5.09 0.06 -2.08
C THR A 56 -4.48 -1.33 -2.29
N LEU A 57 -4.96 -2.31 -1.54
CA LEU A 57 -4.62 -3.72 -1.68
C LEU A 57 -5.86 -4.59 -1.85
N CYS A 58 -5.75 -5.66 -2.63
CA CYS A 58 -6.79 -6.70 -2.64
C CYS A 58 -6.69 -7.56 -1.36
N ALA A 59 -7.75 -8.29 -1.01
CA ALA A 59 -7.82 -9.13 0.19
C ALA A 59 -6.62 -10.10 0.32
N ARG A 60 -6.17 -10.70 -0.79
CA ARG A 60 -4.99 -11.58 -0.81
C ARG A 60 -3.70 -10.83 -0.46
N CYS A 61 -3.40 -9.73 -1.16
CA CYS A 61 -2.18 -8.96 -0.88
C CYS A 61 -2.22 -8.33 0.51
N HIS A 62 -3.39 -7.90 0.96
CA HIS A 62 -3.59 -7.42 2.32
C HIS A 62 -3.23 -8.52 3.34
N GLY A 63 -3.74 -9.74 3.17
CA GLY A 63 -3.38 -10.88 4.01
C GLY A 63 -1.88 -11.15 4.06
N LEU A 64 -1.21 -11.19 2.89
CA LEU A 64 0.24 -11.40 2.81
C LEU A 64 1.06 -10.35 3.59
N VAL A 65 0.56 -9.11 3.68
CA VAL A 65 1.22 -8.06 4.48
C VAL A 65 1.06 -8.34 5.97
N HIS A 66 -0.12 -8.73 6.42
CA HIS A 66 -0.35 -9.10 7.83
C HIS A 66 0.40 -10.38 8.23
N GLU A 67 0.61 -11.29 7.29
CA GLU A 67 1.37 -12.53 7.50
C GLU A 67 2.90 -12.32 7.41
N GLY A 68 3.36 -11.15 6.97
CA GLY A 68 4.79 -10.82 6.83
C GLY A 68 5.48 -11.37 5.57
N PHE A 69 4.71 -11.86 4.59
CA PHE A 69 5.24 -12.34 3.31
C PHE A 69 5.41 -11.22 2.27
N LEU A 70 4.72 -10.10 2.45
CA LEU A 70 4.77 -8.93 1.58
C LEU A 70 5.00 -7.68 2.43
N ASP A 71 6.06 -6.92 2.13
CA ASP A 71 6.29 -5.64 2.77
C ASP A 71 5.93 -4.48 1.83
N VAL A 72 5.47 -3.38 2.42
CA VAL A 72 5.07 -2.17 1.71
C VAL A 72 5.96 -1.05 2.19
N GLU A 73 6.92 -0.67 1.35
CA GLU A 73 7.89 0.36 1.67
C GLU A 73 7.48 1.67 1.00
N VAL A 74 7.73 2.80 1.69
CA VAL A 74 7.60 4.11 1.05
C VAL A 74 8.80 4.29 0.11
N ALA A 75 8.51 4.42 -1.17
CA ALA A 75 9.54 4.66 -2.16
C ALA A 75 10.08 6.09 -2.00
N GLN A 76 11.39 6.20 -1.79
CA GLN A 76 12.07 7.49 -1.68
C GLN A 76 12.17 8.22 -3.03
N CYS A 77 11.86 7.55 -4.14
CA CYS A 77 11.88 8.13 -5.48
C CYS A 77 10.46 8.43 -6.00
N ALA A 78 10.27 9.62 -6.57
CA ALA A 78 8.99 10.06 -7.13
C ALA A 78 8.47 9.22 -8.30
N ALA A 79 9.27 8.30 -8.84
CA ALA A 79 8.92 7.43 -9.96
C ALA A 79 8.04 6.23 -9.56
N ALA A 80 7.97 5.88 -8.27
CA ALA A 80 7.14 4.77 -7.82
C ALA A 80 5.65 5.20 -7.83
N PRO A 81 4.77 4.46 -8.51
CA PRO A 81 3.41 4.92 -8.66
C PRO A 81 2.67 4.81 -7.31
N GLY A 82 2.23 5.96 -6.79
CA GLY A 82 1.66 6.10 -5.45
C GLY A 82 2.69 6.23 -4.31
N GLY A 83 3.99 6.38 -4.63
CA GLY A 83 5.05 6.58 -3.65
C GLY A 83 5.39 5.36 -2.80
N VAL A 84 5.03 4.15 -3.25
CA VAL A 84 5.25 2.89 -2.52
C VAL A 84 5.82 1.80 -3.41
N THR A 85 6.63 0.93 -2.82
CA THR A 85 7.18 -0.29 -3.42
C THR A 85 6.74 -1.52 -2.64
N PHE A 86 6.60 -2.64 -3.34
CA PHE A 86 6.23 -3.92 -2.75
C PHE A 86 7.41 -4.88 -2.83
N VAL A 87 7.81 -5.43 -1.69
CA VAL A 87 8.92 -6.36 -1.58
C VAL A 87 8.39 -7.68 -1.04
N LEU A 88 8.56 -8.76 -1.81
CA LEU A 88 8.31 -10.11 -1.29
C LEU A 88 9.47 -10.51 -0.40
N MET A 89 9.16 -10.90 0.84
CA MET A 89 10.16 -11.44 1.76
C MET A 89 10.47 -12.86 1.34
N SER A 90 11.45 -13.00 0.44
CA SER A 90 12.11 -14.29 0.20
C SER A 90 13.00 -14.55 1.41
N THR A 91 12.94 -15.76 1.97
CA THR A 91 13.68 -16.21 3.17
C THR A 91 15.20 -16.28 2.99
N SER A 92 15.78 -15.45 2.13
CA SER A 92 17.20 -15.46 1.80
C SER A 92 17.73 -14.04 1.89
N SER A 93 18.57 -13.82 2.89
CA SER A 93 19.48 -12.70 2.98
C SER A 93 20.14 -12.44 1.62
N GLN A 94 20.07 -11.17 1.18
CA GLN A 94 20.69 -10.54 0.01
C GLN A 94 19.77 -10.30 -1.20
N GLY A 95 19.29 -9.05 -1.30
CA GLY A 95 19.04 -8.38 -2.58
C GLY A 95 17.72 -8.71 -3.28
N GLY A 96 16.58 -8.45 -2.63
CA GLY A 96 15.27 -8.51 -3.30
C GLY A 96 15.10 -7.38 -4.32
N ARG A 97 15.20 -7.69 -5.61
CA ARG A 97 14.82 -6.76 -6.70
C ARG A 97 13.29 -6.58 -6.69
N PRO A 98 12.76 -5.35 -6.85
CA PRO A 98 11.32 -5.14 -6.91
C PRO A 98 10.72 -5.88 -8.12
N LEU A 99 9.69 -6.70 -7.86
CA LEU A 99 8.87 -7.33 -8.89
C LEU A 99 7.87 -6.31 -9.46
N VAL A 100 8.35 -5.30 -10.16
CA VAL A 100 7.50 -4.54 -11.08
C VAL A 100 7.81 -5.02 -12.49
N ALA A 101 7.10 -6.05 -12.92
CA ALA A 101 6.91 -6.29 -14.35
C ALA A 101 5.65 -5.50 -14.76
N PRO A 102 5.74 -4.49 -15.65
CA PRO A 102 4.56 -3.82 -16.18
C PRO A 102 3.73 -4.82 -17.00
N PRO A 103 2.39 -4.72 -17.02
CA PRO A 103 1.59 -5.47 -17.97
C PRO A 103 1.94 -4.99 -19.39
N GLY A 104 2.48 -5.90 -20.21
CA GLY A 104 2.73 -5.63 -21.62
C GLY A 104 1.43 -5.34 -22.39
N PRO A 105 1.50 -4.59 -23.50
CA PRO A 105 0.33 -4.25 -24.28
C PRO A 105 -0.23 -5.48 -25.01
N ARG A 106 -1.57 -5.57 -25.09
CA ARG A 106 -2.30 -6.34 -26.11
C ARG A 106 -2.90 -5.36 -27.09
#